data_AF-A0A441DCN0-F1
#
_entry.id   AF-A0A441DCN0-F1
#
_cell.length_a   1.000
_cell.length_b   1.000
_cell.length_c   1.000
_cell.angle_alpha   90.00
_cell.angle_beta   90.00
_cell.angle_gamma   90.00
#
_symmetry.space_group_name_H-M   'P 1'
#
loop_
_entity.id
_entity.type
_entity.pdbx_description
1 polymer ?
#
loop_
_entity_poly.entity_id
_entity_poly.type
_entity_poly.pdbx_seq_one_letter_code
_entity_poly.pdbx_strand_id
1 'polypeptide(L)'
;MNPLYAIPYLGPFLVFATSRFGLPIIVAGGIIFLYEGVPIGPLRDIPYVGPALAGLVDGRVDRQYAAGQKAEDALWQEKIKLAAIAQAADNKTRQQDIDAAAQAYIDKQHSDAGRIAELVRAQKDQDNAPPVSTNPSGCKPDGISAGVSERLDAIGR
;
A
#
# COMPACT_ATOMS: atom_id res chain seq x y z
N MET A 1 -27.36 17.07 68.32
CA MET A 1 -27.35 17.67 66.96
C MET A 1 -26.05 17.28 66.28
N ASN A 2 -26.11 16.65 65.12
CA ASN A 2 -24.93 16.12 64.42
C ASN A 2 -24.08 17.31 63.89
N PRO A 3 -22.78 17.43 64.23
CA PRO A 3 -21.98 18.64 63.99
C PRO A 3 -21.84 19.02 62.51
N LEU A 4 -22.07 18.05 61.61
CA LEU A 4 -22.06 18.26 60.15
C LEU A 4 -23.14 19.25 59.67
N TYR A 5 -24.25 19.41 60.41
CA TYR A 5 -25.31 20.36 60.05
C TYR A 5 -24.99 21.81 60.43
N ALA A 6 -23.95 22.03 61.24
CA ALA A 6 -23.54 23.37 61.68
C ALA A 6 -22.50 24.02 60.75
N ILE A 7 -21.96 23.27 59.79
CA ILE A 7 -21.00 23.78 58.81
C ILE A 7 -21.77 24.60 57.76
N PRO A 8 -21.41 25.88 57.51
CA PRO A 8 -22.07 26.68 56.50
C PRO A 8 -22.01 25.97 55.13
N TYR A 9 -23.13 26.00 54.40
CA TYR A 9 -23.41 25.30 53.13
C TYR A 9 -23.55 23.77 53.22
N LEU A 10 -22.78 23.09 54.06
CA LEU A 10 -22.85 21.63 54.24
C LEU A 10 -24.14 21.17 54.95
N GLY A 11 -24.55 21.88 56.00
CA GLY A 11 -25.80 21.58 56.69
C GLY A 11 -27.05 21.73 55.81
N PRO A 12 -27.25 22.89 55.14
CA PRO A 12 -28.36 23.09 54.21
C PRO A 12 -28.38 22.07 53.07
N PHE A 13 -27.21 21.71 52.53
CA PHE A 13 -27.10 20.70 51.48
C PHE A 13 -27.54 19.32 51.97
N LEU A 14 -27.09 18.88 53.15
CA LEU A 14 -27.48 17.59 53.70
C LEU A 14 -28.97 17.53 54.02
N VAL A 15 -29.56 18.61 54.55
CA VAL A 15 -31.01 18.70 54.76
C VAL A 15 -31.76 18.55 53.44
N PHE A 16 -31.33 19.27 52.40
CA PHE A 16 -31.91 19.14 51.06
C PHE A 16 -31.75 17.72 50.51
N ALA A 17 -30.55 17.14 50.59
CA ALA A 17 -30.23 15.81 50.08
C ALA A 17 -31.04 14.68 50.74
N THR A 18 -31.46 14.87 51.99
CA THR A 18 -32.33 13.93 52.72
C THR A 18 -33.82 14.27 52.65
N SER A 19 -34.20 15.37 51.98
CA SER A 19 -35.59 15.81 51.90
C SER A 19 -36.41 14.97 50.91
N ARG A 20 -37.74 15.01 51.06
CA ARG A 20 -38.72 14.33 50.18
C ARG A 20 -38.51 14.63 48.70
N PHE A 21 -38.01 15.82 48.37
CA PHE A 21 -37.82 16.29 47.00
C PHE A 21 -36.35 16.26 46.57
N GLY A 22 -35.40 16.59 47.46
CA GLY A 22 -33.98 16.61 47.10
C GLY A 22 -33.37 15.21 46.96
N LEU A 23 -33.79 14.23 47.77
CA LEU A 23 -33.32 12.85 47.66
C LEU A 23 -33.60 12.24 46.28
N PRO A 24 -34.84 12.25 45.74
CA PRO A 24 -35.09 11.73 44.40
C PRO A 24 -34.36 12.51 43.30
N ILE A 25 -34.15 13.83 43.46
CA ILE A 25 -33.38 14.63 42.49
C ILE A 25 -31.90 14.21 42.47
N ILE A 26 -31.28 14.01 43.64
CA ILE A 26 -29.88 13.57 43.71
C ILE A 26 -29.73 12.16 43.17
N VAL A 27 -30.66 11.26 43.50
CA VAL A 27 -30.65 9.89 42.98
C VAL A 27 -30.83 9.86 41.47
N ALA A 28 -31.80 10.62 40.93
CA ALA A 28 -32.02 10.74 39.49
C ALA A 28 -30.80 11.34 38.79
N GLY A 29 -30.24 12.44 39.33
CA GLY A 29 -29.03 13.06 38.82
C GLY A 29 -27.82 12.10 38.83
N GLY A 30 -27.67 11.31 39.89
CA GLY A 30 -26.63 10.28 40.00
C GLY A 30 -26.80 9.14 39.01
N ILE A 31 -28.04 8.69 38.76
CA ILE A 31 -28.33 7.66 37.75
C ILE A 31 -27.99 8.18 36.34
N ILE A 32 -28.44 9.38 36.00
CA ILE A 32 -28.16 10.02 34.70
C ILE A 32 -26.64 10.18 34.53
N PHE A 33 -25.96 10.74 35.53
CA PHE A 33 -24.51 10.88 35.54
C PHE A 33 -23.78 9.57 35.27
N LEU A 34 -24.22 8.47 35.89
CA LEU A 34 -23.52 7.18 35.82
C LEU A 34 -23.83 6.41 34.52
N TYR A 35 -25.04 6.57 33.96
CA TYR A 35 -25.44 5.88 32.73
C TYR A 35 -25.14 6.67 31.46
N GLU A 36 -25.53 7.95 31.42
CA GLU A 36 -25.42 8.83 30.26
C GLU A 36 -24.14 9.67 30.29
N GLY A 37 -23.53 9.84 31.48
CA GLY A 37 -22.44 10.78 31.70
C GLY A 37 -22.95 12.13 32.22
N VAL A 38 -22.04 13.02 32.59
CA VAL A 38 -22.46 14.40 32.88
C VAL A 38 -22.84 15.05 31.55
N PRO A 39 -24.00 15.75 31.46
CA PRO A 39 -24.31 16.62 30.34
C PRO A 39 -23.44 17.88 30.42
N ILE A 40 -22.13 17.72 30.37
CA ILE A 40 -21.22 18.83 30.14
C ILE A 40 -21.25 19.03 28.64
N GLY A 41 -21.84 20.13 28.19
CA GLY A 41 -21.86 20.49 26.77
C GLY A 41 -20.44 20.77 26.23
N PRO A 42 -20.14 21.97 25.70
CA PRO A 42 -18.91 22.25 24.92
C PRO A 42 -17.57 22.07 25.67
N LEU A 43 -17.59 21.64 26.94
CA LEU A 43 -16.40 21.28 27.71
C LEU A 43 -15.77 19.94 27.27
N ARG A 44 -16.52 19.06 26.56
CA ARG A 44 -15.98 17.81 25.98
C ARG A 44 -15.02 18.08 24.81
N ASP A 45 -15.18 19.20 24.12
CA ASP A 45 -14.37 19.59 22.95
C ASP A 45 -13.05 20.30 23.32
N ILE A 46 -12.76 20.48 24.62
CA ILE A 46 -11.53 21.14 25.06
C ILE A 46 -10.38 20.12 25.01
N PRO A 47 -9.37 20.29 24.12
CA PRO A 47 -8.36 19.28 23.84
C PRO A 47 -7.47 18.90 25.03
N TYR A 48 -7.39 19.74 26.06
CA TYR A 48 -6.59 19.50 27.27
C TYR A 48 -7.38 18.96 28.46
N VAL A 49 -8.70 19.18 28.49
CA VAL A 49 -9.55 18.83 29.64
C VAL A 49 -10.41 17.61 29.33
N GLY A 50 -10.76 17.41 28.05
CA GLY A 50 -11.52 16.26 27.55
C GLY A 50 -10.94 14.90 27.95
N PRO A 51 -9.63 14.61 27.76
CA PRO A 51 -9.08 13.29 28.06
C PRO A 51 -9.10 12.92 29.55
N ALA A 52 -8.93 13.91 30.44
CA ALA A 52 -8.95 13.71 31.89
C ALA A 52 -10.39 13.57 32.43
N LEU A 53 -11.35 14.22 31.79
CA LEU A 53 -12.76 14.15 32.15
C LEU A 53 -13.53 13.03 31.43
N ALA A 54 -12.99 12.44 30.35
CA ALA A 54 -13.65 11.35 29.60
C ALA A 54 -14.06 10.17 30.49
N GLY A 55 -13.31 9.86 31.55
CA GLY A 55 -13.70 8.82 32.52
C GLY A 55 -14.93 9.16 33.37
N LEU A 56 -15.25 10.45 33.51
CA LEU A 56 -16.38 10.99 34.28
C LEU A 56 -17.54 11.45 33.38
N VAL A 57 -17.22 11.83 32.14
CA VAL A 57 -18.13 12.43 31.15
C VAL A 57 -18.64 11.40 30.16
N ASP A 58 -17.86 10.39 29.81
CA ASP A 58 -18.32 9.33 28.93
C ASP A 58 -19.04 8.24 29.76
N GLY A 59 -20.36 8.15 29.55
CA GLY A 59 -21.19 7.09 30.10
C GLY A 59 -20.73 5.69 29.65
N ARG A 60 -21.45 4.65 30.08
CA ARG A 60 -21.15 3.27 29.67
C ARG A 60 -21.26 3.09 28.14
N VAL A 61 -22.22 3.79 27.54
CA VAL A 61 -22.56 3.69 26.11
C VAL A 61 -21.41 4.23 25.25
N ASP A 62 -20.91 5.42 25.56
CA ASP A 62 -19.80 6.04 24.82
C ASP A 62 -18.50 5.23 24.90
N ARG A 63 -18.23 4.62 26.05
CA ARG A 63 -17.09 3.71 26.21
C ARG A 63 -17.22 2.44 25.36
N GLN A 64 -18.43 1.92 25.20
CA GLN A 64 -18.68 0.77 24.32
C GLN A 64 -18.54 1.14 22.84
N TYR A 65 -19.01 2.32 22.43
CA TYR A 65 -18.79 2.82 21.06
C TYR A 65 -17.31 3.04 20.77
N ALA A 66 -16.55 3.63 21.69
CA ALA A 66 -15.11 3.82 21.53
C ALA A 66 -14.35 2.48 21.48
N ALA A 67 -14.79 1.48 22.24
CA ALA A 67 -14.24 0.13 22.16
C ALA A 67 -14.56 -0.55 20.81
N GLY A 68 -15.77 -0.32 20.28
CA GLY A 68 -16.18 -0.79 18.95
C GLY A 68 -15.32 -0.20 17.83
N GLN A 69 -15.13 1.12 17.82
CA GLN A 69 -14.29 1.80 16.81
C GLN A 69 -12.85 1.27 16.82
N LYS A 70 -12.26 1.08 18.01
CA LYS A 70 -10.90 0.51 18.12
C LYS A 70 -10.80 -0.91 17.56
N ALA A 71 -11.85 -1.72 17.70
CA ALA A 71 -11.88 -3.06 17.14
C ALA A 71 -11.99 -3.03 15.61
N GLU A 72 -12.81 -2.13 15.05
CA GLU A 72 -12.92 -1.95 13.61
C GLU A 72 -11.62 -1.42 12.99
N ASP A 73 -10.98 -0.45 13.63
CA ASP A 73 -9.68 0.09 13.22
C ASP A 73 -8.61 -1.01 13.19
N ALA A 74 -8.59 -1.88 14.20
CA ALA A 74 -7.66 -3.01 14.26
C ALA A 74 -7.87 -3.98 13.08
N LEU A 75 -9.12 -4.34 12.78
CA LEU A 75 -9.45 -5.19 11.63
C LEU A 75 -9.07 -4.53 10.30
N TRP A 76 -9.25 -3.22 10.19
CA TRP A 76 -8.87 -2.48 9.00
C TRP A 76 -7.35 -2.48 8.79
N GLN A 77 -6.59 -2.28 9.87
CA GLN A 77 -5.13 -2.37 9.85
C GLN A 77 -4.63 -3.76 9.45
N GLU A 78 -5.27 -4.82 9.93
CA GLU A 78 -4.93 -6.20 9.52
C GLU A 78 -5.20 -6.43 8.03
N LYS A 79 -6.33 -5.95 7.50
CA LYS A 79 -6.63 -6.03 6.07
C LYS A 79 -5.61 -5.28 5.21
N ILE A 80 -5.20 -4.09 5.63
CA ILE A 80 -4.16 -3.31 4.93
C ILE A 80 -2.84 -4.07 4.93
N LYS A 81 -2.43 -4.65 6.06
CA LYS A 81 -1.20 -5.45 6.15
C LYS A 81 -1.24 -6.65 5.21
N LEU A 82 -2.35 -7.38 5.17
CA LEU A 82 -2.55 -8.51 4.26
C LEU A 82 -2.48 -8.08 2.80
N ALA A 83 -3.13 -6.98 2.44
CA ALA A 83 -3.08 -6.43 1.08
C ALA A 83 -1.66 -6.01 0.69
N ALA A 84 -0.90 -5.40 1.61
CA ALA A 84 0.49 -5.02 1.37
C ALA A 84 1.41 -6.25 1.17
N ILE A 85 1.19 -7.33 1.92
CA ILE A 85 1.92 -8.59 1.74
C ILE A 85 1.61 -9.21 0.38
N ALA A 86 0.35 -9.23 -0.04
CA ALA A 86 -0.04 -9.74 -1.35
C ALA A 86 0.60 -8.93 -2.50
N GLN A 87 0.57 -7.59 -2.42
CA GLN A 87 1.24 -6.75 -3.41
C GLN A 87 2.76 -6.96 -3.43
N ALA A 88 3.39 -7.14 -2.26
CA ALA A 88 4.82 -7.43 -2.19
C ALA A 88 5.16 -8.80 -2.83
N ALA A 89 4.29 -9.80 -2.70
CA ALA A 89 4.44 -11.09 -3.37
C ALA A 89 4.30 -10.94 -4.90
N ASP A 90 3.25 -10.27 -5.36
CA ASP A 90 3.03 -10.02 -6.80
C ASP A 90 4.18 -9.26 -7.44
N ASN A 91 4.71 -8.24 -6.76
CA ASN A 91 5.85 -7.48 -7.25
C ASN A 91 7.12 -8.33 -7.34
N LYS A 92 7.35 -9.25 -6.40
CA LYS A 92 8.48 -10.18 -6.47
C LYS A 92 8.37 -11.13 -7.66
N THR A 93 7.18 -11.67 -7.91
CA THR A 93 6.93 -12.55 -9.07
C THR A 93 7.19 -11.79 -10.37
N ARG A 94 6.66 -10.57 -10.51
CA ARG A 94 6.91 -9.72 -11.69
C ARG A 94 8.39 -9.40 -11.86
N GLN A 95 9.11 -9.17 -10.77
CA GLN A 95 10.54 -8.92 -10.84
C GLN A 95 11.30 -10.16 -11.34
N GLN A 96 10.93 -11.36 -10.87
CA GLN A 96 11.52 -12.61 -11.37
C GLN A 96 11.26 -12.81 -12.87
N ASP A 97 10.05 -12.48 -13.35
CA ASP A 97 9.73 -12.55 -14.77
C ASP A 97 10.55 -11.57 -15.61
N ILE A 98 10.76 -10.35 -15.11
CA ILE A 98 11.61 -9.33 -15.76
C ILE A 98 13.06 -9.80 -15.80
N ASP A 99 13.58 -10.33 -14.70
CA ASP A 99 14.96 -10.81 -14.61
C ASP A 99 15.19 -12.00 -15.56
N ALA A 100 14.24 -12.92 -15.64
CA ALA A 100 14.27 -14.04 -16.58
C ALA A 100 14.21 -13.57 -18.05
N ALA A 101 13.34 -12.61 -18.36
CA ALA A 101 13.26 -12.01 -19.69
C ALA A 101 14.55 -11.26 -20.08
N ALA A 102 15.17 -10.56 -19.12
CA ALA A 102 16.43 -9.86 -19.32
C ALA A 102 17.58 -10.84 -19.60
N GLN A 103 17.66 -11.95 -18.87
CA GLN A 103 18.63 -13.01 -19.14
C GLN A 103 18.43 -13.61 -20.54
N ALA A 104 17.21 -13.96 -20.90
CA ALA A 104 16.91 -14.49 -22.23
C ALA A 104 17.28 -13.51 -23.37
N TYR A 105 17.12 -12.21 -23.13
CA TYR A 105 17.54 -11.17 -24.08
C TYR A 105 19.06 -11.10 -24.23
N ILE A 106 19.80 -11.16 -23.12
CA ILE A 106 21.27 -11.18 -23.10
C ILE A 106 21.80 -12.43 -23.82
N ASP A 107 21.24 -13.59 -23.52
CA ASP A 107 21.62 -14.85 -24.17
C ASP A 107 21.39 -14.79 -25.68
N LYS A 108 20.27 -14.20 -26.11
CA LYS A 108 19.99 -13.98 -27.52
C LYS A 108 21.00 -13.03 -28.17
N GLN A 109 21.36 -11.93 -27.51
CA GLN A 109 22.40 -11.02 -28.01
C GLN A 109 23.74 -11.73 -28.18
N HIS A 110 24.15 -12.58 -27.22
CA HIS A 110 25.38 -13.35 -27.33
C HIS A 110 25.33 -14.36 -28.48
N SER A 111 24.21 -15.07 -28.64
CA SER A 111 24.00 -16.00 -29.75
C SER A 111 24.05 -15.29 -31.11
N ASP A 112 23.37 -14.15 -31.25
CA ASP A 112 23.40 -13.36 -32.48
C ASP A 112 24.80 -12.79 -32.76
N ALA A 113 25.53 -12.33 -31.73
CA ALA A 113 26.91 -11.88 -31.89
C ALA A 113 27.83 -13.02 -32.39
N GLY A 114 27.69 -14.23 -31.85
CA GLY A 114 28.41 -15.41 -32.32
C GLY A 114 28.06 -15.76 -33.77
N ARG A 115 26.77 -15.72 -34.11
CA ARG A 115 26.28 -15.97 -35.48
C ARG A 115 26.81 -14.94 -36.48
N ILE A 116 26.83 -13.66 -36.10
CA ILE A 116 27.38 -12.58 -36.94
C ILE A 116 28.89 -12.80 -37.13
N ALA A 117 29.64 -13.11 -36.06
CA ALA A 117 31.07 -13.36 -36.15
C ALA A 117 31.39 -14.54 -37.09
N GLU A 118 30.57 -15.60 -37.03
CA GLU A 118 30.70 -16.75 -37.92
C GLU A 118 30.41 -16.39 -39.38
N LEU A 119 29.33 -15.65 -39.64
CA LEU A 119 29.01 -15.17 -40.98
C LEU A 119 30.13 -14.27 -41.55
N VAL A 120 30.75 -13.43 -40.72
CA VAL A 120 31.88 -12.59 -41.12
C VAL A 120 33.13 -13.42 -41.43
N ARG A 121 33.40 -14.51 -40.69
CA ARG A 121 34.48 -15.45 -41.05
C ARG A 121 34.19 -16.15 -42.38
N ALA A 122 32.97 -16.67 -42.55
CA ALA A 122 32.59 -17.34 -43.78
C ALA A 122 32.70 -16.42 -45.01
N GLN A 123 32.36 -15.14 -44.88
CA GLN A 123 32.61 -14.14 -45.93
C GLN A 123 34.11 -13.95 -46.20
N LYS A 124 34.93 -13.78 -45.16
CA LYS A 124 36.39 -13.67 -45.34
C LYS A 124 37.00 -14.90 -46.00
N ASP A 125 36.52 -16.11 -45.69
CA ASP A 125 37.01 -17.34 -46.30
C ASP A 125 36.60 -17.45 -47.78
N GLN A 126 35.41 -16.94 -48.14
CA GLN A 126 35.00 -16.81 -49.55
C GLN A 126 35.84 -15.76 -50.30
N ASP A 127 36.13 -14.62 -49.68
CA ASP A 127 36.94 -13.55 -50.29
C ASP A 127 38.42 -13.94 -50.45
N ASN A 128 38.94 -14.81 -49.57
CA ASN A 128 40.32 -15.31 -49.63
C ASN A 128 40.47 -16.60 -50.47
N ALA A 129 39.38 -17.12 -51.05
CA ALA A 129 39.47 -18.27 -51.95
C ALA A 129 40.33 -17.88 -53.18
N PRO A 130 41.30 -18.74 -53.59
CA PRO A 130 42.15 -18.44 -54.73
C PRO A 130 41.28 -18.25 -55.98
N PRO A 131 41.58 -17.24 -56.83
CA PRO A 131 40.75 -16.94 -57.99
C PRO A 131 40.69 -18.16 -58.90
N VAL A 132 39.47 -18.67 -59.11
CA VAL A 132 39.22 -19.76 -60.06
C VAL A 132 39.47 -19.19 -61.46
N SER A 133 40.67 -19.43 -61.97
CA SER A 133 41.11 -18.90 -63.25
C SER A 133 40.43 -19.64 -64.40
N THR A 134 39.29 -19.14 -64.87
CA THR A 134 38.84 -19.34 -66.25
C THR A 134 38.12 -18.09 -66.79
N ASN A 135 38.93 -17.05 -67.03
CA ASN A 135 38.83 -16.02 -68.08
C ASN A 135 37.60 -15.09 -68.21
N PRO A 136 37.80 -13.89 -68.81
CA PRO A 136 37.30 -12.64 -68.24
C PRO A 136 36.36 -11.89 -69.18
N SER A 137 35.19 -11.47 -68.68
CA SER A 137 34.44 -10.37 -69.30
C SER A 137 33.32 -9.91 -68.37
N GLY A 138 33.42 -8.65 -67.94
CA GLY A 138 32.36 -7.96 -67.23
C GLY A 138 32.69 -7.78 -65.76
N CYS A 139 33.06 -6.54 -65.41
CA CYS A 139 33.07 -6.08 -64.02
C CYS A 139 31.68 -6.36 -63.41
N LYS A 140 31.56 -7.42 -62.61
CA LYS A 140 30.43 -7.63 -61.71
C LYS A 140 30.85 -7.06 -60.35
N PRO A 141 30.03 -6.21 -59.70
CA PRO A 141 30.37 -5.76 -58.36
C PRO A 141 30.32 -6.95 -57.40
N ASP A 142 31.49 -7.37 -56.90
CA ASP A 142 31.72 -8.52 -56.00
C ASP A 142 31.14 -8.34 -54.58
N GLY A 143 30.06 -7.56 -54.43
CA GLY A 143 29.52 -7.19 -53.12
C GLY A 143 28.11 -7.70 -52.80
N ILE A 144 27.42 -8.33 -53.74
CA ILE A 144 26.01 -8.72 -53.54
C ILE A 144 25.92 -10.23 -53.38
N SER A 145 25.54 -10.68 -52.18
CA SER A 145 25.30 -12.09 -51.88
C SER A 145 24.28 -12.66 -52.86
N ALA A 146 24.55 -13.85 -53.41
CA ALA A 146 23.75 -14.47 -54.47
C ALA A 146 22.23 -14.51 -54.15
N GLY A 147 21.87 -14.68 -52.87
CA GLY A 147 20.47 -14.70 -52.43
C GLY A 147 19.75 -13.35 -52.41
N VAL A 148 20.46 -12.22 -52.39
CA VAL A 148 19.85 -10.87 -52.51
C VAL A 148 19.54 -10.57 -53.97
N SER A 149 20.41 -11.01 -54.89
CA SER A 149 20.22 -10.86 -56.33
C SER A 149 18.99 -11.60 -56.84
N GLU A 150 18.77 -12.85 -56.43
CA GLU A 150 17.56 -13.63 -56.80
C GLU A 150 16.28 -13.01 -56.26
N ARG A 151 16.30 -12.45 -55.05
CA ARG A 151 15.11 -11.84 -54.43
C ARG A 151 14.74 -10.50 -55.05
N LEU A 152 15.71 -9.75 -55.57
CA LEU A 152 15.47 -8.49 -56.29
C LEU A 152 14.95 -8.74 -57.72
N ASP A 153 15.44 -9.77 -58.40
CA ASP A 153 14.96 -10.13 -59.75
C ASP A 153 13.48 -10.59 -59.73
N ALA A 154 13.04 -11.26 -58.66
CA ALA A 154 11.65 -11.69 -58.49
C ALA A 154 10.64 -10.54 -58.27
N ILE A 155 11.09 -9.35 -57.87
CA ILE A 155 10.23 -8.18 -57.59
C ILE A 155 10.15 -7.25 -58.82
N GLY A 156 11.07 -7.38 -59.77
CA GLY A 156 11.24 -6.47 -60.91
C GLY A 156 10.56 -6.86 -62.22
N ARG A 157 9.67 -7.88 -62.24
CA ARG A 157 8.88 -8.25 -63.43
C ARG A 157 7.40 -8.00 -63.24
#